data_AF-A0A955DTS1-F1
#
_entry.id   AF-A0A955DTS1-F1
#
_cell.length_a   1.000
_cell.length_b   1.000
_cell.length_c   1.000
_cell.angle_alpha   90.00
_cell.angle_beta   90.00
_cell.angle_gamma   90.00
#
_symmetry.space_group_name_H-M   'P 1'
#
loop_
_entity.id
_entity.type
_entity.pdbx_description
1 polymer ?
#
loop_
_entity_poly.entity_id
_entity_poly.type
_entity_poly.pdbx_seq_one_letter_code
_entity_poly.pdbx_strand_id
1 'polypeptide(L)'
;VFVGVHDSNSGWDSASKVVKERGITYPVALDKGGVSVQNYALQFWPTYVVIDRTGVVRAAGLTPDRVEDVVKVLLAEAAPAPTVMAAEFGPEVYYGGARRPKAFREAEGRVLGAVRPEAWLGTEVPAASFDRSVRVFTLVSPSLTRSVEELGALMPVVKDMARQGVVFTGVCPSNVSDEAWVRLGTRRADGAPSIPIWRDAPGEAPEALGAMSESLGITLFPCTVVVDRAGVVRAAGVRADQVRPMLEKLIAEPVPPADGPPS
;
A
#
# COMPACT_ATOMS: atom_id res chain seq x y z
N VAL A 1 0.75 3.16 19.07
CA VAL A 1 -0.04 4.40 18.82
C VAL A 1 -1.06 4.55 19.94
N PHE A 2 -1.34 5.77 20.38
CA PHE A 2 -2.45 6.05 21.30
C PHE A 2 -3.51 6.82 20.53
N VAL A 3 -4.79 6.47 20.70
CA VAL A 3 -5.92 7.17 20.08
C VAL A 3 -7.01 7.33 21.13
N GLY A 4 -7.45 8.56 21.35
CA GLY A 4 -8.63 8.83 22.17
C GLY A 4 -9.90 8.65 21.33
N VAL A 5 -10.91 8.01 21.88
CA VAL A 5 -12.22 7.87 21.23
C VAL A 5 -13.27 8.47 22.16
N HIS A 6 -13.92 9.53 21.69
CA HIS A 6 -15.01 10.20 22.38
C HIS A 6 -16.34 9.57 21.94
N ASP A 7 -17.29 9.39 22.86
CA ASP A 7 -18.61 8.85 22.55
C ASP A 7 -19.42 9.77 21.59
N SER A 8 -20.50 9.24 21.03
CA SER A 8 -21.41 10.01 20.16
C SER A 8 -22.42 10.88 20.90
N ASN A 9 -22.51 10.79 22.23
CA ASN A 9 -23.71 11.20 22.95
C ASN A 9 -23.69 12.69 23.30
N SER A 10 -22.59 13.19 23.86
CA SER A 10 -22.53 14.58 24.31
C SER A 10 -21.12 15.03 24.64
N GLY A 11 -20.80 16.30 24.40
CA GLY A 11 -19.55 16.92 24.90
C GLY A 11 -18.47 17.15 23.83
N TRP A 12 -18.68 16.65 22.61
CA TRP A 12 -17.73 16.80 21.49
C TRP A 12 -17.36 18.25 21.21
N ASP A 13 -18.30 19.19 21.31
CA ASP A 13 -18.07 20.63 21.07
C ASP A 13 -17.00 21.22 22.00
N SER A 14 -16.78 20.61 23.17
CA SER A 14 -15.74 21.04 24.11
C SER A 14 -14.47 20.18 24.08
N ALA A 15 -14.46 19.08 23.30
CA ALA A 15 -13.34 18.14 23.25
C ALA A 15 -12.03 18.80 22.82
N SER A 16 -12.07 19.69 21.82
CA SER A 16 -10.88 20.41 21.33
C SER A 16 -10.24 21.29 22.42
N LYS A 17 -11.06 21.95 23.24
CA LYS A 17 -10.63 22.73 24.40
C LYS A 17 -9.97 21.83 25.44
N VAL A 18 -10.62 20.70 25.81
CA VAL A 18 -10.08 19.76 26.79
C VAL A 18 -8.76 19.15 26.34
N VAL A 19 -8.64 18.76 25.07
CA VAL A 19 -7.40 18.25 24.47
C VAL A 19 -6.26 19.25 24.65
N LYS A 20 -6.52 20.53 24.35
CA LYS A 20 -5.53 21.61 24.51
C LYS A 20 -5.18 21.87 25.98
N GLU A 21 -6.17 21.98 26.85
CA GLU A 21 -5.99 22.29 28.29
C GLU A 21 -5.27 21.16 29.04
N ARG A 22 -5.53 19.90 28.66
CA ARG A 22 -4.92 18.73 29.29
C ARG A 22 -3.61 18.30 28.62
N GLY A 23 -3.15 19.00 27.58
CA GLY A 23 -1.92 18.69 26.88
C GLY A 23 -1.94 17.31 26.21
N ILE A 24 -3.11 16.87 25.72
CA ILE A 24 -3.24 15.59 25.02
C ILE A 24 -2.54 15.70 23.66
N THR A 25 -1.50 14.89 23.46
CA THR A 25 -0.65 14.92 22.26
C THR A 25 -1.02 13.87 21.21
N TYR A 26 -1.93 12.96 21.54
CA TYR A 26 -2.42 11.93 20.63
C TYR A 26 -3.75 12.33 19.97
N PRO A 27 -4.06 11.81 18.77
CA PRO A 27 -5.32 12.11 18.09
C PRO A 27 -6.52 11.65 18.92
N VAL A 28 -7.59 12.44 18.89
CA VAL A 28 -8.88 12.13 19.51
C VAL A 28 -9.96 12.16 18.43
N ALA A 29 -10.70 11.07 18.29
CA ALA A 29 -11.77 10.91 17.31
C ALA A 29 -13.15 10.86 17.96
N LEU A 30 -14.18 11.25 17.21
CA LEU A 30 -15.58 11.08 17.58
C LEU A 30 -16.08 9.72 17.07
N ASP A 31 -16.62 8.88 17.96
CA ASP A 31 -17.25 7.61 17.60
C ASP A 31 -18.64 7.85 17.00
N LYS A 32 -18.69 8.39 15.78
CA LYS A 32 -19.92 8.78 15.12
C LYS A 32 -20.90 7.61 15.03
N GLY A 33 -22.04 7.73 15.72
CA GLY A 33 -23.08 6.69 15.77
C GLY A 33 -22.83 5.55 16.76
N GLY A 34 -21.81 5.65 17.63
CA GLY A 34 -21.56 4.67 18.69
C GLY A 34 -21.06 3.32 18.18
N VAL A 35 -20.44 3.29 17.00
CA VAL A 35 -20.02 2.04 16.34
C VAL A 35 -18.96 1.32 17.16
N SER A 36 -17.99 2.05 17.70
CA SER A 36 -16.94 1.47 18.55
C SER A 36 -17.52 0.97 19.87
N VAL A 37 -18.44 1.72 20.48
CA VAL A 37 -19.16 1.30 21.69
C VAL A 37 -19.86 -0.05 21.49
N GLN A 38 -20.56 -0.21 20.37
CA GLN A 38 -21.25 -1.46 20.03
C GLN A 38 -20.26 -2.59 19.76
N ASN A 39 -19.26 -2.37 18.91
CA ASN A 39 -18.32 -3.40 18.47
C ASN A 39 -17.45 -3.93 19.61
N TYR A 40 -17.06 -3.07 20.55
CA TYR A 40 -16.26 -3.46 21.71
C TYR A 40 -17.12 -3.75 22.96
N ALA A 41 -18.45 -3.71 22.84
CA ALA A 41 -19.40 -3.90 23.93
C ALA A 41 -19.06 -3.07 25.19
N LEU A 42 -18.70 -1.80 25.00
CA LEU A 42 -18.24 -0.93 26.09
C LEU A 42 -19.39 -0.57 27.02
N GLN A 43 -19.16 -0.72 28.33
CA GLN A 43 -20.15 -0.42 29.37
C GLN A 43 -19.70 0.68 30.34
N PHE A 44 -18.43 1.08 30.31
CA PHE A 44 -17.83 2.00 31.28
C PHE A 44 -16.89 2.99 30.60
N TRP A 45 -16.79 4.19 31.18
CA TRP A 45 -15.92 5.26 30.68
C TRP A 45 -15.05 5.81 31.82
N PRO A 46 -13.73 6.00 31.61
CA PRO A 46 -12.96 5.58 30.43
C PRO A 46 -12.78 4.05 30.35
N THR A 47 -12.70 3.50 29.13
CA THR A 47 -12.23 2.13 28.90
C THR A 47 -10.98 2.16 28.03
N TYR A 48 -9.93 1.48 28.47
CA TYR A 48 -8.72 1.27 27.68
C TYR A 48 -8.80 -0.07 26.96
N VAL A 49 -8.64 -0.03 25.64
CA VAL A 49 -8.55 -1.20 24.77
C VAL A 49 -7.16 -1.22 24.15
N VAL A 50 -6.47 -2.35 24.25
CA VAL A 50 -5.16 -2.56 23.64
C VAL A 50 -5.31 -3.55 22.50
N ILE A 51 -4.92 -3.11 21.31
CA ILE A 51 -4.96 -3.88 20.07
C ILE A 51 -3.51 -4.13 19.64
N ASP A 52 -3.18 -5.36 19.29
CA ASP A 52 -1.83 -5.69 18.80
C ASP A 52 -1.60 -5.31 17.34
N ARG A 53 -0.39 -5.60 16.84
CA ARG A 53 0.03 -5.30 15.47
C ARG A 53 -0.78 -6.07 14.40
N THR A 54 -1.50 -7.12 14.78
CA THR A 54 -2.38 -7.89 13.87
C THR A 54 -3.82 -7.40 13.87
N GLY A 55 -4.15 -6.37 14.66
CA GLY A 55 -5.51 -5.87 14.80
C GLY A 55 -6.36 -6.66 15.80
N VAL A 56 -5.75 -7.54 16.61
CA VAL A 56 -6.47 -8.34 17.62
C VAL A 56 -6.52 -7.59 18.95
N VAL A 57 -7.70 -7.54 19.58
CA VAL A 57 -7.85 -7.01 20.95
C VAL A 57 -7.15 -7.96 21.93
N ARG A 58 -6.13 -7.46 22.62
CA ARG A 58 -5.35 -8.24 23.59
C ARG A 58 -5.71 -7.93 25.03
N ALA A 59 -6.28 -6.76 25.28
CA ALA A 59 -6.85 -6.38 26.55
C ALA A 59 -7.94 -5.33 26.36
N ALA A 60 -8.98 -5.37 27.19
CA ALA A 60 -10.01 -4.35 27.27
C ALA A 60 -10.40 -4.15 28.74
N GLY A 61 -10.78 -2.93 29.11
CA GLY A 61 -11.16 -2.60 30.50
C GLY A 61 -9.97 -2.47 31.45
N LEU A 62 -8.78 -2.13 30.93
CA LEU A 62 -7.62 -1.90 31.79
C LEU A 62 -7.80 -0.67 32.67
N THR A 63 -7.22 -0.69 33.87
CA THR A 63 -7.00 0.54 34.64
C THR A 63 -5.82 1.31 34.04
N PRO A 64 -5.76 2.66 34.17
CA PRO A 64 -4.73 3.48 33.54
C PRO A 64 -3.30 3.04 33.84
N ASP A 65 -3.03 2.58 35.07
CA ASP A 65 -1.73 2.11 35.55
C ASP A 65 -1.29 0.77 34.95
N ARG A 66 -2.20 0.00 34.34
CA ARG A 66 -1.90 -1.29 33.71
C ARG A 66 -1.67 -1.19 32.20
N VAL A 67 -1.96 -0.04 31.59
CA VAL A 67 -1.82 0.15 30.14
C VAL A 67 -0.37 0.00 29.70
N GLU A 68 0.57 0.59 30.43
CA GLU A 68 1.99 0.54 30.09
C GLU A 68 2.54 -0.89 30.10
N ASP A 69 2.15 -1.70 31.08
CA ASP A 69 2.60 -3.09 31.21
C ASP A 69 2.16 -3.93 30.00
N VAL A 70 0.89 -3.81 29.59
CA VAL A 70 0.38 -4.55 28.42
C VAL A 70 1.06 -4.06 27.14
N VAL A 71 1.26 -2.75 26.99
CA VAL A 71 1.97 -2.19 25.83
C VAL A 71 3.41 -2.71 25.76
N LYS A 72 4.15 -2.77 26.88
CA LYS A 72 5.51 -3.33 26.92
C LYS A 72 5.55 -4.79 26.46
N VAL A 73 4.58 -5.60 26.90
CA VAL A 73 4.47 -7.00 26.45
C VAL A 73 4.29 -7.08 24.94
N LEU A 74 3.33 -6.32 24.38
CA LEU A 74 3.06 -6.36 22.94
C LEU A 74 4.19 -5.75 22.08
N LEU A 75 4.93 -4.79 22.62
CA LEU A 75 6.10 -4.23 21.94
C LEU A 75 7.25 -5.25 21.84
N ALA A 76 7.40 -6.10 22.86
CA ALA A 76 8.40 -7.16 22.91
C ALA A 76 8.04 -8.40 22.07
N GLU A 77 6.78 -8.56 21.68
CA GLU A 77 6.39 -9.61 20.73
C GLU A 77 7.07 -9.37 19.37
N ALA A 78 7.53 -10.46 18.74
CA ALA A 78 8.04 -10.39 17.38
C ALA A 78 6.96 -9.79 16.46
N ALA A 79 7.35 -8.94 15.51
CA ALA A 79 6.44 -8.50 14.48
C ALA A 79 5.85 -9.75 13.80
N PRO A 80 4.53 -9.82 13.61
CA PRO A 80 3.94 -10.91 12.83
C PRO A 80 4.69 -10.94 11.50
N ALA A 81 5.19 -12.11 11.11
CA ALA A 81 5.55 -12.31 9.71
C ALA A 81 4.33 -11.86 8.89
N PRO A 82 4.51 -11.06 7.81
CA PRO A 82 3.39 -10.58 7.03
C PRO A 82 2.50 -11.76 6.71
N THR A 83 1.29 -11.75 7.27
CA THR A 83 0.35 -12.85 7.09
C THR A 83 0.07 -12.89 5.61
N VAL A 84 0.63 -13.88 4.91
CA VAL A 84 0.33 -14.14 3.51
C VAL A 84 -1.14 -14.55 3.47
N MET A 85 -2.03 -13.56 3.35
CA MET A 85 -3.43 -13.82 3.06
C MET A 85 -3.48 -14.32 1.62
N ALA A 86 -3.48 -15.64 1.47
CA ALA A 86 -3.84 -16.27 0.22
C ALA A 86 -5.20 -15.71 -0.25
N ALA A 87 -5.19 -15.07 -1.42
CA ALA A 87 -6.34 -14.47 -2.10
C ALA A 87 -7.18 -13.51 -1.22
N GLU A 88 -6.54 -12.46 -0.69
CA GLU A 88 -7.23 -11.36 -0.03
C GLU A 88 -8.33 -10.71 -0.91
N PHE A 89 -8.13 -10.70 -2.22
CA PHE A 89 -9.06 -10.16 -3.20
C PHE A 89 -9.71 -11.27 -4.03
N GLY A 90 -11.00 -11.12 -4.34
CA GLY A 90 -11.75 -12.06 -5.16
C GLY A 90 -11.28 -12.11 -6.61
N PRO A 91 -11.61 -13.17 -7.36
CA PRO A 91 -11.16 -13.34 -8.74
C PRO A 91 -11.57 -12.20 -9.68
N GLU A 92 -12.69 -11.52 -9.44
CA GLU A 92 -13.20 -10.38 -10.22
C GLU A 92 -12.22 -9.19 -10.33
N VAL A 93 -11.27 -9.11 -9.39
CA VAL A 93 -10.23 -8.08 -9.35
C VAL A 93 -9.19 -8.24 -10.45
N TYR A 94 -9.00 -9.45 -10.96
CA TYR A 94 -7.84 -9.81 -11.77
C TYR A 94 -8.18 -10.08 -13.24
N TYR A 95 -7.25 -9.76 -14.14
CA TYR A 95 -7.32 -10.29 -15.51
C TYR A 95 -7.20 -11.81 -15.51
N GLY A 96 -8.13 -12.48 -16.20
CA GLY A 96 -8.23 -13.95 -16.21
C GLY A 96 -8.87 -14.55 -14.94
N GLY A 97 -9.24 -13.72 -13.98
CA GLY A 97 -9.91 -14.13 -12.75
C GLY A 97 -9.19 -15.23 -11.99
N ALA A 98 -9.92 -16.30 -11.64
CA ALA A 98 -9.35 -17.48 -10.98
C ALA A 98 -8.30 -18.20 -11.85
N ARG A 99 -8.37 -18.06 -13.18
CA ARG A 99 -7.45 -18.66 -14.15
C ARG A 99 -6.25 -17.76 -14.49
N ARG A 100 -6.02 -16.69 -13.72
CA ARG A 100 -4.86 -15.81 -13.91
C ARG A 100 -3.54 -16.60 -13.95
N PRO A 101 -2.48 -16.08 -14.59
CA PRO A 101 -1.18 -16.75 -14.62
C PRO A 101 -0.70 -17.18 -13.22
N LYS A 102 -0.09 -18.37 -13.14
CA LYS A 102 0.44 -18.92 -11.88
C LYS A 102 1.45 -17.97 -11.23
N ALA A 103 2.34 -17.40 -12.04
CA ALA A 103 3.32 -16.40 -11.62
C ALA A 103 2.69 -15.22 -10.85
N PHE A 104 1.51 -14.74 -11.25
CA PHE A 104 0.86 -13.61 -10.58
C PHE A 104 0.39 -13.99 -9.18
N ARG A 105 -0.18 -15.19 -9.01
CA ARG A 105 -0.54 -15.70 -7.69
C ARG A 105 0.68 -15.94 -6.82
N GLU A 106 1.78 -16.42 -7.39
CA GLU A 106 3.01 -16.70 -6.65
C GLU A 106 3.77 -15.43 -6.26
N ALA A 107 3.52 -14.30 -6.94
CA ALA A 107 4.06 -13.00 -6.58
C ALA A 107 3.38 -12.40 -5.34
N GLU A 108 2.10 -12.70 -5.10
CA GLU A 108 1.35 -12.24 -3.93
C GLU A 108 2.00 -12.75 -2.62
N GLY A 109 2.11 -11.88 -1.63
CA GLY A 109 2.77 -12.15 -0.34
C GLY A 109 4.29 -12.02 -0.35
N ARG A 110 4.93 -11.85 -1.52
CA ARG A 110 6.38 -11.59 -1.58
C ARG A 110 6.70 -10.16 -1.15
N VAL A 111 7.83 -9.99 -0.49
CA VAL A 111 8.42 -8.65 -0.27
C VAL A 111 9.12 -8.22 -1.56
N LEU A 112 8.70 -7.09 -2.12
CA LEU A 112 9.36 -6.47 -3.25
C LEU A 112 10.74 -5.95 -2.80
N GLY A 113 11.79 -6.36 -3.51
CA GLY A 113 13.13 -5.83 -3.32
C GLY A 113 13.24 -4.34 -3.66
N ALA A 114 14.41 -3.75 -3.42
CA ALA A 114 14.64 -2.36 -3.81
C ALA A 114 14.41 -2.17 -5.31
N VAL A 115 13.62 -1.15 -5.68
CA VAL A 115 13.43 -0.77 -7.09
C VAL A 115 14.74 -0.22 -7.65
N ARG A 116 15.07 -0.57 -8.89
CA ARG A 116 16.33 -0.20 -9.56
C ARG A 116 16.06 0.44 -10.92
N PRO A 117 15.58 1.70 -10.97
CA PRO A 117 15.39 2.40 -12.23
C PRO A 117 16.72 2.81 -12.86
N GLU A 118 16.93 2.47 -14.14
CA GLU A 118 18.10 2.92 -14.90
C GLU A 118 17.87 4.22 -15.67
N ALA A 119 16.63 4.42 -16.14
CA ALA A 119 16.24 5.60 -16.90
C ALA A 119 14.76 5.88 -16.68
N TRP A 120 14.38 7.17 -16.77
CA TRP A 120 13.01 7.63 -16.58
C TRP A 120 12.43 8.28 -17.84
N LEU A 121 11.13 8.09 -18.04
CA LEU A 121 10.28 8.86 -18.94
C LEU A 121 9.25 9.61 -18.09
N GLY A 122 9.21 10.93 -18.22
CA GLY A 122 8.42 11.82 -17.36
C GLY A 122 9.21 12.23 -16.11
N THR A 123 8.49 12.73 -15.10
CA THR A 123 9.12 13.17 -13.85
C THR A 123 9.60 11.98 -13.05
N GLU A 124 10.90 11.93 -12.79
CA GLU A 124 11.51 10.95 -11.91
C GLU A 124 10.85 10.95 -10.53
N VAL A 125 10.56 9.76 -10.01
CA VAL A 125 10.03 9.58 -8.66
C VAL A 125 11.21 9.38 -7.72
N PRO A 126 11.42 10.25 -6.71
CA PRO A 126 12.51 10.11 -5.76
C PRO A 126 12.48 8.75 -5.05
N ALA A 127 13.65 8.14 -4.81
CA ALA A 127 13.75 6.85 -4.14
C ALA A 127 13.00 6.80 -2.79
N ALA A 128 13.07 7.89 -2.02
CA ALA A 128 12.36 8.01 -0.74
C ALA A 128 10.83 7.98 -0.88
N SER A 129 10.26 8.29 -2.05
CA SER A 129 8.81 8.20 -2.27
C SER A 129 8.31 6.75 -2.26
N PHE A 130 9.17 5.76 -2.55
CA PHE A 130 8.81 4.34 -2.48
C PHE A 130 8.81 3.80 -1.05
N ASP A 131 9.45 4.51 -0.12
CA ASP A 131 9.51 4.06 1.26
C ASP A 131 8.14 4.23 1.94
N ARG A 132 7.66 3.15 2.55
CA ARG A 132 6.43 3.12 3.37
C ARG A 132 5.18 3.68 2.67
N SER A 133 5.18 3.67 1.34
CA SER A 133 4.05 4.06 0.51
C SER A 133 3.35 2.84 -0.08
N VAL A 134 2.03 2.98 -0.29
CA VAL A 134 1.32 2.06 -1.17
C VAL A 134 1.76 2.38 -2.59
N ARG A 135 2.18 1.36 -3.34
CA ARG A 135 2.76 1.50 -4.67
C ARG A 135 1.98 0.70 -5.69
N VAL A 136 1.82 1.27 -6.87
CA VAL A 136 1.24 0.62 -8.04
C VAL A 136 2.27 0.64 -9.15
N PHE A 137 2.71 -0.55 -9.54
CA PHE A 137 3.63 -0.75 -10.66
C PHE A 137 2.87 -1.37 -11.82
N THR A 138 2.89 -0.74 -12.98
CA THR A 138 2.36 -1.34 -14.21
C THR A 138 3.53 -1.79 -15.06
N LEU A 139 3.79 -3.09 -15.11
CA LEU A 139 4.79 -3.66 -16.00
C LEU A 139 4.26 -3.52 -17.43
N VAL A 140 5.00 -2.83 -18.28
CA VAL A 140 4.57 -2.41 -19.62
C VAL A 140 5.60 -2.79 -20.67
N SER A 141 5.13 -3.20 -21.84
CA SER A 141 5.98 -3.36 -23.02
C SER A 141 5.67 -2.27 -24.04
N PRO A 142 6.64 -1.47 -24.50
CA PRO A 142 6.38 -0.40 -25.47
C PRO A 142 5.82 -0.88 -26.82
N SER A 143 6.06 -2.15 -27.16
CA SER A 143 5.57 -2.76 -28.40
C SER A 143 4.11 -3.20 -28.32
N LEU A 144 3.50 -3.22 -27.12
CA LEU A 144 2.12 -3.64 -26.91
C LEU A 144 1.21 -2.42 -26.71
N THR A 145 0.26 -2.22 -27.62
CA THR A 145 -0.77 -1.16 -27.49
C THR A 145 -1.50 -1.24 -26.16
N ARG A 146 -1.86 -2.45 -25.74
CA ARG A 146 -2.56 -2.71 -24.47
C ARG A 146 -1.79 -2.21 -23.24
N SER A 147 -0.45 -2.21 -23.27
CA SER A 147 0.35 -1.66 -22.17
C SER A 147 0.17 -0.14 -22.03
N VAL A 148 0.03 0.57 -23.15
CA VAL A 148 -0.23 2.02 -23.14
C VAL A 148 -1.66 2.32 -22.72
N GLU A 149 -2.63 1.52 -23.18
CA GLU A 149 -4.04 1.63 -22.79
C GLU A 149 -4.22 1.42 -21.28
N GLU A 150 -3.53 0.45 -20.68
CA GLU A 150 -3.61 0.17 -19.23
C GLU A 150 -3.13 1.38 -18.40
N LEU A 151 -1.99 1.98 -18.78
CA LEU A 151 -1.51 3.21 -18.12
C LEU A 151 -2.52 4.36 -18.24
N GLY A 152 -3.13 4.51 -19.43
CA GLY A 152 -4.19 5.50 -19.65
C GLY A 152 -5.43 5.26 -18.78
N ALA A 153 -5.86 4.00 -18.64
CA ALA A 153 -7.00 3.62 -17.83
C ALA A 153 -6.81 3.87 -16.33
N LEU A 154 -5.56 3.92 -15.85
CA LEU A 154 -5.24 4.25 -14.46
C LEU A 154 -5.25 5.75 -14.15
N MET A 155 -5.16 6.63 -15.15
CA MET A 155 -5.07 8.08 -14.95
C MET A 155 -6.18 8.69 -14.06
N PRO A 156 -7.46 8.28 -14.16
CA PRO A 156 -8.50 8.76 -13.24
C PRO A 156 -8.23 8.41 -11.77
N VAL A 157 -7.60 7.26 -11.50
CA VAL A 157 -7.24 6.82 -10.13
C VAL A 157 -6.01 7.57 -9.62
N VAL A 158 -5.01 7.75 -10.49
CA VAL A 158 -3.76 8.45 -10.17
C VAL A 158 -4.03 9.85 -9.63
N LYS A 159 -4.93 10.61 -10.27
CA LYS A 159 -5.24 11.99 -9.89
C LYS A 159 -5.67 12.13 -8.43
N ASP A 160 -6.44 11.16 -7.93
CA ASP A 160 -7.00 11.19 -6.58
C ASP A 160 -6.07 10.52 -5.57
N MET A 161 -5.55 9.34 -5.91
CA MET A 161 -4.81 8.50 -4.98
C MET A 161 -3.36 8.97 -4.79
N ALA A 162 -2.75 9.62 -5.79
CA ALA A 162 -1.41 10.19 -5.63
C ALA A 162 -1.37 11.26 -4.52
N ARG A 163 -2.45 12.03 -4.38
CA ARG A 163 -2.60 13.03 -3.30
C ARG A 163 -2.73 12.41 -1.91
N GLN A 164 -3.10 11.13 -1.84
CA GLN A 164 -3.19 10.35 -0.61
C GLN A 164 -1.90 9.58 -0.29
N GLY A 165 -0.82 9.85 -1.04
CA GLY A 165 0.49 9.25 -0.82
C GLY A 165 0.71 7.91 -1.53
N VAL A 166 -0.14 7.55 -2.50
CA VAL A 166 0.09 6.37 -3.36
C VAL A 166 1.07 6.73 -4.48
N VAL A 167 2.06 5.88 -4.72
CA VAL A 167 3.02 6.05 -5.82
C VAL A 167 2.62 5.20 -7.01
N PHE A 168 2.55 5.81 -8.20
CA PHE A 168 2.25 5.11 -9.45
C PHE A 168 3.44 5.20 -10.40
N THR A 169 3.91 4.06 -10.92
CA THR A 169 4.91 4.04 -11.99
C THR A 169 4.62 2.94 -13.01
N GLY A 170 5.03 3.17 -14.26
CA GLY A 170 5.19 2.12 -15.26
C GLY A 170 6.60 1.55 -15.20
N VAL A 171 6.76 0.27 -15.51
CA VAL A 171 8.06 -0.41 -15.52
C VAL A 171 8.26 -1.09 -16.87
N CYS A 172 9.23 -0.63 -17.64
CA CYS A 172 9.64 -1.30 -18.88
C CYS A 172 10.70 -2.35 -18.61
N PRO A 173 10.75 -3.43 -19.42
CA PRO A 173 11.86 -4.38 -19.35
C PRO A 173 13.21 -3.71 -19.53
N SER A 174 14.25 -4.29 -18.92
CA SER A 174 15.64 -3.89 -19.12
C SER A 174 16.11 -4.08 -20.57
N ASN A 175 15.59 -5.12 -21.24
CA ASN A 175 15.95 -5.50 -22.60
C ASN A 175 15.18 -4.73 -23.69
N VAL A 176 14.46 -3.67 -23.33
CA VAL A 176 13.80 -2.80 -24.30
C VAL A 176 14.83 -2.07 -25.17
N SER A 177 14.66 -2.08 -26.50
CA SER A 177 15.57 -1.35 -27.38
C SER A 177 15.48 0.17 -27.14
N ASP A 178 16.54 0.89 -27.44
CA ASP A 178 16.56 2.35 -27.31
C ASP A 178 15.54 3.02 -28.24
N GLU A 179 15.31 2.48 -29.44
CA GLU A 179 14.28 2.98 -30.35
C GLU A 179 12.88 2.80 -29.76
N ALA A 180 12.60 1.65 -29.15
CA ALA A 180 11.33 1.38 -28.50
C ALA A 180 11.11 2.28 -27.27
N TRP A 181 12.18 2.55 -26.52
CA TRP A 181 12.17 3.46 -25.37
C TRP A 181 11.91 4.92 -25.78
N VAL A 182 12.65 5.41 -26.79
CA VAL A 182 12.45 6.76 -27.35
C VAL A 182 11.02 6.90 -27.88
N ARG A 183 10.52 5.90 -28.62
CA ARG A 183 9.15 5.91 -29.15
C ARG A 183 8.10 5.99 -28.05
N LEU A 184 8.29 5.28 -26.94
CA LEU A 184 7.41 5.39 -25.77
C LEU A 184 7.44 6.80 -25.18
N GLY A 185 8.62 7.42 -25.10
CA GLY A 185 8.78 8.81 -24.68
C GLY A 185 8.03 9.79 -25.58
N THR A 186 8.18 9.67 -26.91
CA THR A 186 7.50 10.54 -27.88
C THR A 186 5.98 10.45 -27.77
N ARG A 187 5.41 9.25 -27.58
CA ARG A 187 3.96 9.07 -27.39
C ARG A 187 3.41 9.78 -26.14
N ARG A 188 4.26 10.18 -25.20
CA ARG A 188 3.88 10.87 -23.96
C ARG A 188 4.11 12.39 -24.03
N ALA A 189 4.78 12.91 -25.05
CA ALA A 189 5.24 14.29 -25.11
C ALA A 189 4.11 15.33 -25.28
N ASP A 190 2.86 14.91 -25.46
CA ASP A 190 1.71 15.79 -25.75
C ASP A 190 1.19 16.62 -24.56
N GLY A 191 2.03 16.92 -23.56
CA GLY A 191 1.69 17.80 -22.43
C GLY A 191 0.62 17.28 -21.47
N ALA A 192 0.03 16.11 -21.74
CA ALA A 192 -0.95 15.47 -20.89
C ALA A 192 -0.29 14.86 -19.63
N PRO A 193 -0.93 14.95 -18.45
CA PRO A 193 -0.50 14.22 -17.27
C PRO A 193 -0.36 12.73 -17.57
N SER A 194 0.75 12.13 -17.15
CA SER A 194 1.05 10.73 -17.45
C SER A 194 1.84 10.10 -16.30
N ILE A 195 1.55 8.81 -16.02
CA ILE A 195 2.25 8.02 -15.00
C ILE A 195 3.72 7.90 -15.37
N PRO A 196 4.70 8.32 -14.54
CA PRO A 196 6.13 8.16 -14.82
C PRO A 196 6.48 6.70 -15.13
N ILE A 197 7.34 6.48 -16.13
CA ILE A 197 7.76 5.13 -16.54
C ILE A 197 9.26 5.04 -16.37
N TRP A 198 9.77 3.95 -15.83
CA TRP A 198 11.21 3.69 -15.75
C TRP A 198 11.60 2.40 -16.47
N ARG A 199 12.83 2.36 -16.97
CA ARG A 199 13.48 1.16 -17.50
C ARG A 199 14.07 0.40 -16.32
N ASP A 200 13.67 -0.86 -16.16
CA ASP A 200 14.17 -1.72 -15.10
C ASP A 200 15.65 -2.04 -15.29
N ALA A 201 16.39 -2.20 -14.20
CA ALA A 201 17.76 -2.69 -14.26
C ALA A 201 17.77 -4.15 -14.77
N PRO A 202 18.85 -4.61 -15.41
CA PRO A 202 19.04 -6.01 -15.74
C PRO A 202 18.83 -6.91 -14.52
N GLY A 203 18.19 -8.05 -14.74
CA GLY A 203 18.16 -9.12 -13.76
C GLY A 203 19.49 -9.86 -13.69
N GLU A 204 19.58 -10.81 -12.78
CA GLU A 204 20.74 -11.69 -12.67
C GLU A 204 20.69 -12.81 -13.72
N ALA A 205 19.50 -13.35 -14.00
CA ALA A 205 19.31 -14.35 -15.04
C ALA A 205 19.39 -13.73 -16.46
N PRO A 206 20.03 -14.40 -17.44
CA PRO A 206 20.12 -13.92 -18.82
C PRO A 206 18.76 -13.67 -19.50
N GLU A 207 17.75 -14.45 -19.15
CA GLU A 207 16.37 -14.35 -19.65
C GLU A 207 15.49 -13.37 -18.86
N ALA A 208 16.01 -12.77 -17.79
CA ALA A 208 15.26 -11.84 -16.98
C ALA A 208 14.83 -10.62 -17.82
N LEU A 209 13.54 -10.28 -17.75
CA LEU A 209 13.03 -9.06 -18.36
C LEU A 209 13.40 -7.82 -17.56
N GLY A 210 14.11 -7.96 -16.44
CA GLY A 210 14.50 -6.90 -15.52
C GLY A 210 14.46 -7.39 -14.08
N ALA A 211 15.22 -6.74 -13.21
CA ALA A 211 15.39 -7.05 -11.81
C ALA A 211 14.07 -7.18 -11.04
N MET A 212 13.14 -6.25 -11.25
CA MET A 212 11.84 -6.29 -10.59
C MET A 212 11.02 -7.47 -11.09
N SER A 213 10.95 -7.64 -12.42
CA SER A 213 10.17 -8.72 -13.04
C SER A 213 10.66 -10.11 -12.60
N GLU A 214 11.99 -10.28 -12.48
CA GLU A 214 12.64 -11.49 -11.98
C GLU A 214 12.31 -11.74 -10.51
N SER A 215 12.45 -10.73 -9.64
CA SER A 215 12.14 -10.86 -8.21
C SER A 215 10.69 -11.31 -7.95
N LEU A 216 9.77 -10.88 -8.82
CA LEU A 216 8.36 -11.23 -8.76
C LEU A 216 8.02 -12.51 -9.53
N GLY A 217 8.93 -13.04 -10.34
CA GLY A 217 8.66 -14.15 -11.26
C GLY A 217 7.66 -13.81 -12.37
N ILE A 218 7.47 -12.53 -12.70
CA ILE A 218 6.49 -12.05 -13.67
C ILE A 218 7.15 -11.89 -15.03
N THR A 219 6.73 -12.68 -16.01
CA THR A 219 7.23 -12.61 -17.40
C THR A 219 6.16 -12.16 -18.41
N LEU A 220 4.94 -11.88 -17.94
CA LEU A 220 3.76 -11.70 -18.78
C LEU A 220 3.22 -10.28 -18.64
N PHE A 221 3.33 -9.49 -19.71
CA PHE A 221 3.03 -8.05 -19.73
C PHE A 221 1.82 -7.76 -20.65
N PRO A 222 1.00 -6.73 -20.37
CA PRO A 222 1.06 -5.87 -19.18
C PRO A 222 0.61 -6.57 -17.90
N CYS A 223 1.14 -6.12 -16.76
CA CYS A 223 0.74 -6.58 -15.44
C CYS A 223 0.76 -5.44 -14.42
N THR A 224 -0.40 -5.13 -13.83
CA THR A 224 -0.51 -4.18 -12.71
C THR A 224 -0.30 -4.92 -11.40
N VAL A 225 0.69 -4.47 -10.62
CA VAL A 225 1.09 -5.00 -9.32
C VAL A 225 0.85 -3.93 -8.26
N VAL A 226 0.20 -4.31 -7.16
CA VAL A 226 -0.07 -3.43 -6.02
C VAL A 226 0.74 -3.92 -4.83
N VAL A 227 1.48 -3.01 -4.22
CA VAL A 227 2.39 -3.25 -3.10
C VAL A 227 1.99 -2.35 -1.95
N ASP A 228 1.92 -2.89 -0.73
CA ASP A 228 1.59 -2.10 0.45
C ASP A 228 2.78 -1.31 1.01
N ARG A 229 2.53 -0.64 2.13
CA ARG A 229 3.52 0.17 2.86
C ARG A 229 4.63 -0.66 3.48
N ALA A 230 4.44 -1.97 3.67
CA ALA A 230 5.46 -2.87 4.20
C ALA A 230 6.38 -3.43 3.10
N GLY A 231 6.11 -3.16 1.81
CA GLY A 231 6.85 -3.81 0.73
C GLY A 231 6.23 -5.11 0.26
N VAL A 232 5.10 -5.52 0.81
CA VAL A 232 4.48 -6.79 0.43
C VAL A 232 3.62 -6.59 -0.81
N VAL A 233 3.80 -7.46 -1.79
CA VAL A 233 2.93 -7.53 -2.97
C VAL A 233 1.58 -8.07 -2.55
N ARG A 234 0.54 -7.25 -2.67
CA ARG A 234 -0.83 -7.60 -2.27
C ARG A 234 -1.65 -8.17 -3.41
N ALA A 235 -1.33 -7.78 -4.64
CA ALA A 235 -1.99 -8.28 -5.83
C ALA A 235 -1.12 -8.12 -7.08
N ALA A 236 -1.20 -9.07 -8.00
CA ALA A 236 -0.59 -8.98 -9.33
C ALA A 236 -1.59 -9.37 -10.43
N GLY A 237 -1.55 -8.65 -11.56
CA GLY A 237 -2.49 -8.82 -12.66
C GLY A 237 -3.85 -8.13 -12.41
N VAL A 238 -3.84 -7.05 -11.64
CA VAL A 238 -5.04 -6.29 -11.26
C VAL A 238 -5.62 -5.56 -12.48
N ARG A 239 -6.95 -5.51 -12.60
CA ARG A 239 -7.64 -4.71 -13.61
C ARG A 239 -7.64 -3.24 -13.22
N ALA A 240 -7.44 -2.32 -14.17
CA ALA A 240 -7.41 -0.88 -13.89
C ALA A 240 -8.61 -0.36 -13.06
N ASP A 241 -9.83 -0.84 -13.34
CA ASP A 241 -11.05 -0.43 -12.62
C ASP A 241 -11.12 -0.96 -11.17
N GLN A 242 -10.29 -1.93 -10.82
CA GLN A 242 -10.23 -2.57 -9.51
C GLN A 242 -9.08 -2.02 -8.65
N VAL A 243 -8.21 -1.18 -9.22
CA VAL A 243 -7.10 -0.57 -8.48
C VAL A 243 -7.60 0.38 -7.39
N ARG A 244 -8.58 1.26 -7.68
CA ARG A 244 -9.10 2.20 -6.69
C ARG A 244 -9.61 1.54 -5.40
N PRO A 245 -10.58 0.61 -5.43
CA PRO A 245 -11.11 0.02 -4.20
C PRO A 245 -10.03 -0.74 -3.41
N MET A 246 -9.05 -1.33 -4.10
CA MET A 246 -7.89 -1.94 -3.46
C MET A 246 -7.03 -0.91 -2.72
N LEU A 247 -6.72 0.21 -3.37
CA LEU A 247 -5.93 1.29 -2.75
C LEU A 247 -6.65 1.91 -1.55
N GLU A 248 -7.96 2.15 -1.65
CA GLU A 248 -8.75 2.68 -0.53
C GLU A 248 -8.66 1.78 0.71
N LYS A 249 -8.69 0.45 0.52
CA LYS A 249 -8.45 -0.52 1.59
C LYS A 249 -7.03 -0.41 2.15
N LEU A 250 -6.01 -0.48 1.29
CA LEU A 250 -4.59 -0.48 1.72
C LEU A 250 -4.19 0.85 2.38
N ILE A 251 -4.75 1.97 1.95
CA ILE A 251 -4.48 3.28 2.56
C ILE A 251 -5.05 3.33 3.98
N ALA A 252 -6.20 2.72 4.23
CA ALA A 252 -6.84 2.66 5.53
C ALA A 252 -6.12 1.73 6.53
N GLU A 253 -5.24 0.84 6.03
CA GLU A 253 -4.42 0.00 6.89
C GLU A 253 -3.43 0.84 7.73
N PRO A 254 -3.11 0.41 8.96
CA PRO A 254 -2.12 1.06 9.78
C PRO A 254 -0.77 1.18 9.05
N VAL A 255 -0.10 2.30 9.19
CA VAL A 255 1.27 2.43 8.72
C VAL A 255 2.16 1.49 9.57
N PRO A 256 2.94 0.57 8.96
CA PRO A 256 3.87 -0.27 9.71
C PRO A 256 4.77 0.60 10.60
N PRO A 257 5.21 0.18 11.80
CA PRO A 257 6.19 0.96 12.55
C PRO A 257 7.46 1.19 11.71
N ALA A 258 8.15 2.33 11.87
CA ALA A 258 9.47 2.51 11.27
C ALA A 258 10.42 1.60 12.05
N ASP A 259 11.00 0.60 11.41
CA ASP A 259 11.97 -0.26 12.07
C ASP A 259 13.12 0.61 12.59
N GLY A 260 13.28 0.66 13.92
CA GLY A 260 14.56 0.99 14.54
C GLY A 260 15.55 -0.15 14.25
N PRO A 261 16.87 0.11 14.33
CA PRO A 261 17.86 -0.87 13.93
C PRO A 261 17.69 -2.17 14.76
N PRO A 262 18.02 -3.35 14.17
CA PRO A 262 18.05 -4.59 14.92
C PRO A 262 19.05 -4.42 16.07
N SER A 263 18.59 -4.68 17.29
CA SER A 263 19.44 -4.77 18.48
C SER A 263 20.25 -6.06 18.45
#